data_AF-A0A2S4ICV4-F1
#
_entry.id   AF-A0A2S4ICV4-F1
#
_cell.length_a   1.000
_cell.length_b   1.000
_cell.length_c   1.000
_cell.angle_alpha   90.00
_cell.angle_beta   90.00
_cell.angle_gamma   90.00
#
_symmetry.space_group_name_H-M   'P 1'
#
loop_
_entity.id
_entity.type
_entity.pdbx_description
1 polymer ?
#
loop_
_entity_poly.entity_id
_entity_poly.type
_entity_poly.pdbx_seq_one_letter_code
_entity_poly.pdbx_strand_id
1 'polypeptide(L)'
;MPIFGDLSSGNQLIVYGGPSEPLFALSLQALAIRIRVLSISSLPEYRSKVFEWQRYEMDYHSVQVGVKTGIAIDLYVPDDVVFNEPFNIGRIGHVSSDSLWPSGRALTMSFLKEKLTIPDSPLCADYGNTYRSEVFDVSGQNTTGVDPRTGLFNAHYSLALLMGLDGKGPLCDLTLHYSALRANEAGLGDGWAFNFSSYETRSRLITLSTGQTIELTPADITNLRNNAVVNNRNCLISATFLAGKATQFTDGFKTLTLEFPSGAKEVLSLPAGDNEEPYAATVKSILTRLNEAKTQINAAKAQDKPERNSTAGIVFEVFAWAVWPFGVATTTKNSVSYSNAKDKWNERWAEKLPQLMEPIDKDIAFWQRESSQLLPTTITSAAGGSLQFKWERRKGQFLLTNVSSSNKTLLAGSYDEPADVDGNKVNTVTLNVWPGTDEAYNVTLHLQNYLLKSIERSEASGAPLQKVLYGYSGDPTLARVLTSIEESDGSLEVVFYERAAMNFPSGLVDKPPLPRVARHIVQPGADQASLITHWAYSSNNYLGANSTQEFSRLDDAAVKSGDAYEYDSTATETDCIVITRTWNGLHLQVKEQETAPSGVGKTTQWSFASADPALPLFGLVTRIDTTYQEPELAKESTK
;
A
#
# COMPACT_ATOMS: atom_id res chain seq x y z
N MET A 1 -5.73 0.33 -46.23
CA MET A 1 -5.38 -0.95 -45.55
C MET A 1 -6.59 -1.41 -44.74
N PRO A 2 -6.77 -2.71 -44.44
CA PRO A 2 -7.86 -3.12 -43.57
C PRO A 2 -7.58 -2.54 -42.18
N ILE A 3 -8.49 -1.68 -41.72
CA ILE A 3 -8.49 -1.17 -40.35
C ILE A 3 -8.83 -2.36 -39.47
N PHE A 4 -7.85 -2.86 -38.71
CA PHE A 4 -8.07 -3.83 -37.65
C PHE A 4 -8.10 -3.03 -36.35
N GLY A 5 -9.26 -2.99 -35.72
CA GLY A 5 -9.37 -2.62 -34.31
C GLY A 5 -9.22 -3.92 -33.53
N ASP A 6 -8.09 -4.12 -32.88
CA ASP A 6 -7.89 -5.26 -31.99
C ASP A 6 -7.75 -4.70 -30.58
N LEU A 7 -8.60 -5.16 -29.66
CA LEU A 7 -8.51 -4.80 -28.26
C LEU A 7 -7.35 -5.59 -27.66
N SER A 8 -6.18 -4.98 -27.57
CA SER A 8 -5.12 -5.50 -26.71
C SER A 8 -5.54 -5.27 -25.26
N SER A 9 -6.32 -6.20 -24.68
CA SER A 9 -6.63 -6.34 -23.26
C SER A 9 -6.80 -5.02 -22.46
N GLY A 10 -8.04 -4.54 -22.31
CA GLY A 10 -8.37 -3.45 -21.38
C GLY A 10 -8.96 -2.20 -22.04
N ASN A 11 -8.97 -1.10 -21.28
CA ASN A 11 -9.53 0.23 -21.60
C ASN A 11 -8.86 0.97 -22.78
N GLN A 12 -8.13 0.28 -23.66
CA GLN A 12 -7.39 0.86 -24.78
C GLN A 12 -7.80 0.20 -26.09
N LEU A 13 -8.16 1.02 -27.07
CA LEU A 13 -8.49 0.60 -28.43
C LEU A 13 -7.33 0.91 -29.37
N ILE A 14 -6.75 -0.11 -30.00
CA ILE A 14 -5.68 0.06 -30.99
C ILE A 14 -6.27 -0.02 -32.40
N VAL A 15 -5.99 1.00 -33.22
CA VAL A 15 -6.47 1.08 -34.60
C VAL A 15 -5.30 1.14 -35.57
N TYR A 16 -5.11 0.07 -36.35
CA TYR A 16 -4.03 -0.05 -37.32
C TYR A 16 -4.43 0.44 -38.73
N GLY A 17 -3.46 1.01 -39.47
CA GLY A 17 -3.60 1.28 -40.90
C GLY A 17 -4.59 2.40 -41.25
N GLY A 18 -4.70 3.39 -40.35
CA GLY A 18 -5.57 4.55 -40.49
C GLY A 18 -5.04 5.64 -41.45
N PRO A 19 -5.88 6.64 -41.77
CA PRO A 19 -5.49 7.86 -42.50
C PRO A 19 -4.37 8.62 -41.78
N SER A 20 -3.66 9.52 -42.49
CA SER A 20 -2.63 10.39 -41.91
C SER A 20 -3.16 11.31 -40.80
N GLU A 21 -4.46 11.62 -40.81
CA GLU A 21 -5.16 12.41 -39.80
C GLU A 21 -6.49 11.71 -39.42
N PRO A 22 -6.46 10.77 -38.44
CA PRO A 22 -7.66 10.07 -38.01
C PRO A 22 -8.53 10.97 -37.14
N LEU A 23 -9.85 10.98 -37.39
CA LEU A 23 -10.83 11.64 -36.54
C LEU A 23 -11.72 10.59 -35.89
N PHE A 24 -11.78 10.59 -34.56
CA PHE A 24 -12.62 9.69 -33.76
C PHE A 24 -13.77 10.46 -33.12
N ALA A 25 -14.96 9.87 -33.13
CA ALA A 25 -16.10 10.38 -32.38
C ALA A 25 -16.81 9.24 -31.65
N LEU A 26 -17.12 9.46 -30.36
CA LEU A 26 -17.96 8.57 -29.58
C LEU A 26 -19.39 8.55 -30.14
N SER A 27 -20.05 7.40 -30.03
CA SER A 27 -21.46 7.28 -30.33
C SER A 27 -22.27 8.00 -29.25
N LEU A 28 -23.47 8.51 -29.59
CA LEU A 28 -24.39 9.09 -28.60
C LEU A 28 -24.75 8.09 -27.49
N GLN A 29 -24.78 6.80 -27.82
CA GLN A 29 -25.04 5.72 -26.86
C GLN A 29 -23.88 5.57 -25.87
N ALA A 30 -22.63 5.64 -26.35
CA ALA A 30 -21.44 5.60 -25.51
C ALA A 30 -21.39 6.79 -24.54
N LEU A 31 -21.69 7.99 -25.04
CA LEU A 31 -21.78 9.20 -24.21
C LEU A 31 -22.89 9.09 -23.16
N ALA A 32 -24.06 8.55 -23.53
CA ALA A 32 -25.20 8.39 -22.62
C ALA A 32 -24.91 7.44 -21.44
N ILE A 33 -23.98 6.50 -21.60
CA ILE A 33 -23.52 5.60 -20.53
C ILE A 33 -22.16 6.05 -19.95
N ARG A 34 -21.82 7.32 -20.10
CA ARG A 34 -20.63 7.98 -19.50
C ARG A 34 -19.28 7.43 -19.95
N ILE A 35 -19.18 6.81 -21.13
CA ILE A 35 -17.86 6.50 -21.73
C ILE A 35 -17.20 7.81 -22.15
N ARG A 36 -15.91 7.96 -21.84
CA ARG A 36 -15.12 9.15 -22.19
C ARG A 36 -13.84 8.78 -22.92
N VAL A 37 -13.36 9.68 -23.78
CA VAL A 37 -12.02 9.56 -24.37
C VAL A 37 -11.04 10.20 -23.42
N LEU A 38 -10.05 9.44 -22.99
CA LEU A 38 -9.00 9.91 -22.06
C LEU A 38 -7.84 10.53 -22.84
N SER A 39 -7.38 9.82 -23.87
CA SER A 39 -6.27 10.23 -24.72
C SER A 39 -6.37 9.62 -26.12
N ILE A 40 -5.75 10.26 -27.10
CA ILE A 40 -5.49 9.69 -28.43
C ILE A 40 -4.01 9.92 -28.72
N SER A 41 -3.28 8.85 -29.01
CA SER A 41 -1.83 8.90 -29.29
C SER A 41 -1.47 8.12 -30.57
N SER A 42 -0.42 8.56 -31.26
CA SER A 42 0.16 7.80 -32.37
C SER A 42 0.98 6.63 -31.82
N LEU A 43 0.82 5.44 -32.39
CA LEU A 43 1.70 4.32 -32.06
C LEU A 43 3.10 4.57 -32.65
N PRO A 44 4.19 4.37 -31.87
CA PRO A 44 5.55 4.37 -32.41
C PRO A 44 5.72 3.33 -33.53
N GLU A 45 6.71 3.50 -34.40
CA GLU A 45 7.14 2.46 -35.35
C GLU A 45 7.53 1.18 -34.58
N TYR A 46 6.58 0.24 -34.47
CA TYR A 46 6.79 -1.03 -33.79
C TYR A 46 7.74 -1.91 -34.63
N ARG A 47 9.06 -1.84 -34.37
CA ARG A 47 9.95 -2.97 -34.66
C ARG A 47 9.75 -3.99 -33.54
N SER A 48 9.10 -5.10 -33.88
CA SER A 48 8.84 -6.28 -33.05
C SER A 48 9.82 -6.50 -31.87
N LYS A 49 9.42 -6.10 -30.68
CA LYS A 49 9.70 -6.84 -29.44
C LYS A 49 8.35 -7.06 -28.77
N VAL A 50 7.75 -8.19 -29.12
CA VAL A 50 6.53 -8.69 -28.50
C VAL A 50 6.86 -8.98 -27.04
N PHE A 51 6.13 -8.34 -26.12
CA PHE A 51 6.06 -8.76 -24.73
C PHE A 51 5.37 -10.13 -24.70
N GLU A 52 6.11 -11.17 -24.33
CA GLU A 52 5.55 -12.47 -23.98
C GLU A 52 4.73 -12.33 -22.69
N TRP A 53 3.41 -12.21 -22.81
CA TRP A 53 2.52 -12.62 -21.74
C TRP A 53 2.10 -14.07 -22.01
N GLN A 54 2.59 -14.98 -21.17
CA GLN A 54 2.22 -16.39 -21.19
C GLN A 54 0.70 -16.52 -21.01
N ARG A 55 0.00 -16.86 -22.10
CA ARG A 55 -1.37 -17.37 -22.07
C ARG A 55 -1.27 -18.88 -22.20
N TYR A 56 -1.69 -19.60 -21.17
CA TYR A 56 -1.98 -21.03 -21.30
C TYR A 56 -3.06 -21.20 -22.37
N GLU A 57 -2.72 -22.03 -23.38
CA GLU A 57 -3.57 -22.70 -24.36
C GLU A 57 -4.45 -21.83 -25.31
N MET A 58 -3.97 -21.62 -26.55
CA MET A 58 -4.49 -22.28 -27.78
C MET A 58 -4.06 -21.50 -29.05
N ASP A 59 -3.53 -22.27 -30.01
CA ASP A 59 -3.43 -22.09 -31.47
C ASP A 59 -2.75 -20.86 -32.09
N TYR A 60 -1.56 -21.13 -32.63
CA TYR A 60 -0.73 -20.28 -33.47
C TYR A 60 -1.36 -19.98 -34.83
N HIS A 61 -1.40 -18.70 -35.22
CA HIS A 61 -1.28 -18.28 -36.62
C HIS A 61 -0.15 -17.24 -36.73
N SER A 62 0.74 -17.44 -37.70
CA SER A 62 1.92 -16.60 -37.96
C SER A 62 1.54 -15.20 -38.47
N VAL A 63 2.16 -14.16 -37.91
CA VAL A 63 1.96 -12.77 -38.35
C VAL A 63 3.19 -12.32 -39.14
N GLN A 64 2.98 -11.95 -40.41
CA GLN A 64 3.99 -11.30 -41.24
C GLN A 64 4.39 -9.93 -40.64
N VAL A 65 5.69 -9.71 -40.54
CA VAL A 65 6.31 -8.47 -40.05
C VAL A 65 6.27 -7.41 -41.16
N GLY A 66 5.31 -6.48 -41.05
CA GLY A 66 5.25 -5.25 -41.81
C GLY A 66 5.06 -4.07 -40.87
N VAL A 67 5.73 -2.95 -41.14
CA VAL A 67 5.62 -1.70 -40.36
C VAL A 67 4.16 -1.23 -40.38
N LYS A 68 3.49 -1.21 -39.23
CA LYS A 68 2.11 -0.71 -39.12
C LYS A 68 2.13 0.64 -38.38
N THR A 69 1.74 1.70 -39.07
CA THR A 69 1.32 2.97 -38.44
C THR A 69 -0.11 2.81 -37.90
N GLY A 70 -0.41 3.43 -36.76
CA GLY A 70 -1.72 3.32 -36.10
C GLY A 70 -1.90 4.34 -34.98
N ILE A 71 -3.09 4.35 -34.39
CA ILE A 71 -3.41 5.16 -33.20
C ILE A 71 -3.86 4.26 -32.05
N ALA A 72 -3.56 4.69 -30.83
CA ALA A 72 -4.14 4.16 -29.61
C ALA A 72 -5.13 5.19 -29.04
N ILE A 73 -6.33 4.72 -28.69
CA ILE A 73 -7.38 5.52 -28.05
C ILE A 73 -7.60 4.93 -26.67
N ASP A 74 -7.30 5.70 -25.63
CA ASP A 74 -7.63 5.31 -24.26
C ASP A 74 -9.05 5.77 -23.93
N LEU A 75 -9.84 4.86 -23.40
CA LEU A 75 -11.25 5.09 -23.04
C LEU A 75 -11.45 4.88 -21.55
N TYR A 76 -12.23 5.75 -20.94
CA TYR A 76 -12.83 5.48 -19.65
C TYR A 76 -14.17 4.77 -19.86
N VAL A 77 -14.33 3.63 -19.19
CA VAL A 77 -15.59 2.90 -19.13
C VAL A 77 -15.98 2.79 -17.65
N PRO A 78 -17.12 3.35 -17.23
CA PRO A 78 -17.56 3.27 -15.84
C PRO A 78 -17.74 1.84 -15.36
N ASP A 79 -17.50 1.64 -14.06
CA ASP A 79 -17.54 0.33 -13.40
C ASP A 79 -18.90 -0.39 -13.44
N ASP A 80 -19.97 0.39 -13.45
CA ASP A 80 -21.36 -0.07 -13.48
C ASP A 80 -21.83 -0.41 -14.91
N VAL A 81 -21.01 -0.16 -15.93
CA VAL A 81 -21.32 -0.48 -17.33
C VAL A 81 -20.78 -1.87 -17.68
N VAL A 82 -21.68 -2.76 -18.12
CA VAL A 82 -21.35 -4.13 -18.56
C VAL A 82 -21.92 -4.37 -19.95
N PHE A 83 -21.09 -4.93 -20.85
CA PHE A 83 -21.50 -5.27 -22.21
C PHE A 83 -21.68 -6.79 -22.34
N ASN A 84 -22.92 -7.23 -22.51
CA ASN A 84 -23.22 -8.64 -22.78
C ASN A 84 -23.11 -9.01 -24.27
N GLU A 85 -23.04 -8.00 -25.14
CA GLU A 85 -22.96 -8.11 -26.59
C GLU A 85 -22.01 -7.02 -27.13
N PRO A 86 -21.47 -7.15 -28.35
CA PRO A 86 -20.65 -6.11 -28.96
C PRO A 86 -21.35 -4.74 -28.98
N PHE A 87 -20.80 -3.76 -28.27
CA PHE A 87 -21.35 -2.42 -28.11
C PHE A 87 -20.69 -1.41 -29.07
N ASN A 88 -21.47 -0.57 -29.74
CA ASN A 88 -20.96 0.46 -30.64
C ASN A 88 -20.39 1.66 -29.86
N ILE A 89 -19.07 1.71 -29.71
CA ILE A 89 -18.36 2.79 -29.00
C ILE A 89 -18.43 4.09 -29.80
N GLY A 90 -18.36 4.03 -31.12
CA GLY A 90 -18.18 5.21 -31.94
C GLY A 90 -17.76 4.91 -33.36
N ARG A 91 -17.20 5.92 -34.01
CA ARG A 91 -16.74 5.82 -35.40
C ARG A 91 -15.38 6.47 -35.57
N ILE A 92 -14.58 5.90 -36.47
CA ILE A 92 -13.32 6.49 -36.92
C ILE A 92 -13.41 6.84 -38.40
N GLY A 93 -12.99 8.06 -38.73
CA GLY A 93 -12.92 8.59 -40.08
C GLY A 93 -11.60 9.30 -40.35
N HIS A 94 -11.56 10.05 -41.45
CA HIS A 94 -10.44 10.91 -41.83
C HIS A 94 -10.97 12.29 -42.22
N VAL A 95 -10.10 13.29 -42.09
CA VAL A 95 -10.30 14.61 -42.68
C VAL A 95 -9.54 14.64 -44.01
N SER A 96 -10.15 15.17 -45.06
CA SER A 96 -9.48 15.52 -46.31
C SER A 96 -9.79 16.97 -46.68
N SER A 97 -9.04 17.53 -47.64
CA SER A 97 -9.27 18.89 -48.15
C SER A 97 -10.70 19.10 -48.68
N ASP A 98 -11.36 18.03 -49.10
CA ASP A 98 -12.61 18.08 -49.86
C ASP A 98 -13.80 17.48 -49.09
N SER A 99 -13.57 16.83 -47.94
CA SER A 99 -14.65 16.24 -47.12
C SER A 99 -14.21 16.04 -45.66
N LEU A 100 -15.09 16.43 -44.74
CA LEU A 100 -15.07 15.92 -43.37
C LEU A 100 -15.82 14.56 -43.38
N TRP A 101 -15.19 13.46 -42.97
CA TRP A 101 -15.90 12.20 -42.67
C TRP A 101 -16.59 11.44 -43.82
N PRO A 102 -15.98 11.22 -45.00
CA PRO A 102 -16.72 10.62 -46.14
C PRO A 102 -17.18 9.16 -45.94
N SER A 103 -16.62 8.40 -44.98
CA SER A 103 -17.02 7.01 -44.72
C SER A 103 -16.54 6.49 -43.34
N GLY A 104 -17.01 7.10 -42.24
CA GLY A 104 -16.61 6.71 -40.89
C GLY A 104 -17.01 5.26 -40.55
N ARG A 105 -16.03 4.42 -40.19
CA ARG A 105 -16.26 3.01 -39.83
C ARG A 105 -16.66 2.90 -38.36
N ALA A 106 -17.70 2.12 -38.08
CA ALA A 106 -18.12 1.84 -36.70
C ALA A 106 -17.06 1.01 -35.96
N LEU A 107 -16.83 1.37 -34.70
CA LEU A 107 -15.96 0.68 -33.76
C LEU A 107 -16.83 0.05 -32.69
N THR A 108 -16.76 -1.28 -32.58
CA THR A 108 -17.50 -2.05 -31.58
C THR A 108 -16.56 -2.62 -30.54
N MET A 109 -16.97 -2.63 -29.28
CA MET A 109 -16.27 -3.27 -28.16
C MET A 109 -17.04 -4.51 -27.72
N SER A 110 -16.33 -5.60 -27.49
CA SER A 110 -16.83 -6.70 -26.66
C SER A 110 -15.94 -6.78 -25.45
N PHE A 111 -16.47 -6.47 -24.26
CA PHE A 111 -15.67 -6.44 -23.04
C PHE A 111 -16.45 -7.06 -21.88
N LEU A 112 -15.86 -8.10 -21.28
CA LEU A 112 -16.25 -8.60 -19.98
C LEU A 112 -15.28 -8.01 -18.96
N LYS A 113 -15.79 -7.22 -18.03
CA LYS A 113 -14.99 -6.70 -16.92
C LYS A 113 -14.55 -7.86 -16.05
N GLU A 114 -13.30 -7.81 -15.60
CA GLU A 114 -12.78 -8.78 -14.64
C GLU A 114 -13.67 -8.79 -13.40
N LYS A 115 -14.15 -9.99 -13.02
CA LYS A 115 -14.93 -10.16 -11.82
C LYS A 115 -14.00 -9.94 -10.62
N LEU A 116 -14.29 -8.93 -9.82
CA LEU A 116 -13.54 -8.69 -8.58
C LEU A 116 -13.70 -9.88 -7.64
N THR A 117 -12.60 -10.30 -7.02
CA THR A 117 -12.61 -11.29 -5.92
C THR A 117 -13.59 -10.83 -4.85
N ILE A 118 -14.27 -11.71 -4.14
CA ILE A 118 -15.12 -11.34 -3.01
C ILE A 118 -14.34 -11.62 -1.73
N PRO A 119 -14.22 -10.68 -0.76
CA PRO A 119 -13.52 -10.94 0.48
C PRO A 119 -14.19 -12.07 1.26
N ASP A 120 -13.40 -12.86 1.96
CA ASP A 120 -13.86 -13.88 2.91
C ASP A 120 -14.16 -13.30 4.30
N SER A 121 -13.78 -12.05 4.54
CA SER A 121 -13.90 -11.33 5.81
C SER A 121 -14.25 -9.85 5.57
N PRO A 122 -15.02 -9.20 6.47
CA PRO A 122 -15.32 -7.77 6.36
C PRO A 122 -14.09 -6.87 6.43
N LEU A 123 -12.99 -7.39 6.98
CA LEU A 123 -11.71 -6.71 7.07
C LEU A 123 -10.94 -6.69 5.74
N CYS A 124 -11.27 -7.54 4.76
CA CYS A 124 -10.67 -7.50 3.41
C CYS A 124 -9.13 -7.69 3.35
N ALA A 125 -8.53 -8.52 4.20
CA ALA A 125 -7.09 -8.77 4.08
C ALA A 125 -6.72 -9.45 2.74
N ASP A 126 -5.51 -9.15 2.31
CA ASP A 126 -4.87 -9.54 1.07
C ASP A 126 -3.40 -9.94 1.30
N TYR A 127 -2.67 -10.18 0.21
CA TYR A 127 -1.25 -10.57 0.27
C TYR A 127 -0.29 -9.38 0.38
N GLY A 128 -0.78 -8.15 0.28
CA GLY A 128 -0.08 -6.87 0.45
C GLY A 128 0.36 -6.55 1.87
N ASN A 129 0.37 -7.54 2.77
CA ASN A 129 0.64 -7.39 4.20
C ASN A 129 -0.49 -6.67 4.97
N THR A 130 -1.69 -6.59 4.41
CA THR A 130 -2.84 -5.95 5.06
C THR A 130 -3.37 -6.69 6.28
N TYR A 131 -3.01 -7.96 6.47
CA TYR A 131 -3.23 -8.67 7.75
C TYR A 131 -2.50 -8.03 8.95
N ARG A 132 -1.62 -7.04 8.69
CA ARG A 132 -0.92 -6.19 9.66
C ARG A 132 -1.11 -4.69 9.40
N SER A 133 -1.92 -4.28 8.41
CA SER A 133 -1.83 -2.91 7.85
C SER A 133 -1.83 -1.85 8.93
N GLU A 134 -0.70 -1.17 9.03
CA GLU A 134 -0.53 0.01 9.84
C GLU A 134 -1.52 1.05 9.36
N VAL A 135 -2.33 1.53 10.29
CA VAL A 135 -3.48 2.36 9.97
C VAL A 135 -3.08 3.72 9.40
N PHE A 136 -1.84 4.10 9.06
CA PHE A 136 -1.55 5.40 8.37
C PHE A 136 -0.43 5.35 7.34
N ASP A 137 -0.58 6.22 6.35
CA ASP A 137 0.30 6.39 5.20
C ASP A 137 1.73 6.78 5.62
N VAL A 138 2.69 5.86 5.44
CA VAL A 138 4.13 6.12 5.59
C VAL A 138 4.69 7.08 4.52
N SER A 139 3.88 7.42 3.52
CA SER A 139 4.30 8.31 2.45
C SER A 139 4.18 9.79 2.84
N GLY A 140 3.36 10.14 3.85
CA GLY A 140 3.10 11.51 4.28
C GLY A 140 2.36 12.33 3.22
N GLN A 141 1.67 11.67 2.29
CA GLN A 141 0.98 12.29 1.18
C GLN A 141 -0.39 12.76 1.63
N ASN A 142 -0.67 14.03 1.40
CA ASN A 142 -1.96 14.67 1.67
C ASN A 142 -2.63 15.14 0.36
N THR A 143 -2.15 14.63 -0.77
CA THR A 143 -2.60 15.01 -2.11
C THR A 143 -2.90 13.76 -2.91
N THR A 144 -4.04 13.78 -3.62
CA THR A 144 -4.41 12.69 -4.53
C THR A 144 -3.38 12.61 -5.66
N GLY A 145 -2.94 11.40 -5.98
CA GLY A 145 -1.90 11.19 -6.98
C GLY A 145 -1.08 9.92 -6.76
N VAL A 146 -0.06 9.74 -7.59
CA VAL A 146 0.86 8.60 -7.51
C VAL A 146 2.01 8.96 -6.57
N ASP A 147 2.28 8.13 -5.55
CA ASP A 147 3.49 8.26 -4.75
C ASP A 147 4.70 7.81 -5.60
N PRO A 148 5.63 8.72 -5.94
CA PRO A 148 6.72 8.41 -6.88
C PRO A 148 7.73 7.41 -6.31
N ARG A 149 7.74 7.13 -5.00
CA ARG A 149 8.60 6.10 -4.40
C ARG A 149 8.08 4.69 -4.63
N THR A 150 6.78 4.51 -4.41
CA THR A 150 6.14 3.18 -4.43
C THR A 150 5.53 2.88 -5.79
N GLY A 151 5.06 3.91 -6.49
CA GLY A 151 4.23 3.80 -7.69
C GLY A 151 2.77 3.46 -7.37
N LEU A 152 2.33 3.60 -6.12
CA LEU A 152 0.93 3.35 -5.73
C LEU A 152 0.13 4.66 -5.77
N PHE A 153 -1.16 4.54 -6.08
CA PHE A 153 -2.09 5.68 -6.09
C PHE A 153 -2.68 5.89 -4.69
N ASN A 154 -2.72 7.15 -4.27
CA ASN A 154 -3.42 7.59 -3.07
C ASN A 154 -4.52 8.57 -3.48
N ALA A 155 -5.63 8.57 -2.74
CA ALA A 155 -6.73 9.49 -2.96
C ALA A 155 -7.25 10.04 -1.64
N HIS A 156 -7.70 11.30 -1.68
CA HIS A 156 -8.19 11.99 -0.49
C HIS A 156 -9.52 12.66 -0.78
N TYR A 157 -10.45 12.58 0.18
CA TYR A 157 -11.74 13.26 0.07
C TYR A 157 -12.14 13.89 1.42
N SER A 158 -12.18 15.23 1.46
CA SER A 158 -12.46 15.97 2.69
C SER A 158 -13.95 15.95 3.03
N LEU A 159 -14.29 15.41 4.20
CA LEU A 159 -15.67 15.35 4.68
C LEU A 159 -16.03 16.58 5.49
N ALA A 160 -15.21 16.93 6.49
CA ALA A 160 -15.46 18.05 7.39
C ALA A 160 -14.19 18.49 8.13
N LEU A 161 -14.19 19.74 8.60
CA LEU A 161 -13.17 20.27 9.50
C LEU A 161 -13.81 20.60 10.85
N LEU A 162 -13.57 19.76 11.85
CA LEU A 162 -14.23 19.88 13.15
C LEU A 162 -13.35 20.63 14.14
N MET A 163 -13.91 21.65 14.79
CA MET A 163 -13.23 22.40 15.86
C MET A 163 -14.07 22.43 17.13
N GLY A 164 -13.40 22.25 18.26
CA GLY A 164 -14.01 22.41 19.58
C GLY A 164 -14.06 23.88 20.04
N LEU A 165 -14.74 24.13 21.16
CA LEU A 165 -14.75 25.42 21.88
C LEU A 165 -15.00 26.65 20.96
N ASP A 166 -16.05 26.62 20.15
CA ASP A 166 -16.42 27.69 19.21
C ASP A 166 -15.25 28.15 18.30
N GLY A 167 -14.45 27.19 17.83
CA GLY A 167 -13.31 27.45 16.93
C GLY A 167 -11.98 27.72 17.64
N LYS A 168 -11.91 27.57 18.97
CA LYS A 168 -10.68 27.74 19.78
C LYS A 168 -10.10 26.42 20.29
N GLY A 169 -10.75 25.30 20.00
CA GLY A 169 -10.28 23.96 20.34
C GLY A 169 -9.33 23.39 19.30
N PRO A 170 -8.90 22.12 19.48
CA PRO A 170 -8.07 21.45 18.50
C PRO A 170 -8.85 21.28 17.20
N LEU A 171 -8.11 21.37 16.09
CA LEU A 171 -8.60 21.12 14.75
C LEU A 171 -8.56 19.62 14.48
N CYS A 172 -9.69 19.04 14.09
CA CYS A 172 -9.79 17.66 13.63
C CYS A 172 -10.25 17.67 12.17
N ASP A 173 -9.31 17.36 11.27
CA ASP A 173 -9.59 17.16 9.86
C ASP A 173 -10.15 15.76 9.64
N LEU A 174 -11.40 15.68 9.19
CA LEU A 174 -12.04 14.44 8.76
C LEU A 174 -11.94 14.31 7.25
N THR A 175 -10.75 13.96 6.79
CA THR A 175 -10.50 13.57 5.41
C THR A 175 -10.44 12.06 5.32
N LEU A 176 -11.07 11.49 4.29
CA LEU A 176 -10.92 10.09 3.93
C LEU A 176 -9.62 9.94 3.14
N HIS A 177 -8.80 8.97 3.51
CA HIS A 177 -7.54 8.64 2.85
C HIS A 177 -7.65 7.23 2.28
N TYR A 178 -7.41 7.10 0.99
CA TYR A 178 -7.27 5.83 0.30
C TYR A 178 -5.80 5.42 0.20
N SER A 179 -5.51 4.17 0.53
CA SER A 179 -4.26 3.51 0.20
C SER A 179 -4.53 2.05 -0.18
N ALA A 180 -3.91 1.58 -1.25
CA ALA A 180 -4.05 0.19 -1.69
C ALA A 180 -3.36 -0.83 -0.76
N LEU A 181 -2.56 -0.38 0.21
CA LEU A 181 -1.87 -1.23 1.19
C LEU A 181 -2.67 -1.38 2.49
N ARG A 182 -3.96 -1.04 2.47
CA ARG A 182 -4.83 -1.04 3.64
C ARG A 182 -6.08 -1.86 3.39
N ALA A 183 -6.52 -2.53 4.44
CA ALA A 183 -7.76 -3.29 4.45
C ALA A 183 -8.96 -2.40 4.81
N ASN A 184 -10.08 -3.01 5.19
CA ASN A 184 -11.32 -2.32 5.56
C ASN A 184 -11.52 -2.26 7.09
N GLU A 185 -10.47 -1.92 7.84
CA GLU A 185 -10.53 -1.86 9.31
C GLU A 185 -11.42 -0.72 9.80
N ALA A 186 -11.52 0.39 9.06
CA ALA A 186 -12.35 1.54 9.44
C ALA A 186 -13.84 1.38 9.08
N GLY A 187 -14.21 0.33 8.33
CA GLY A 187 -15.58 0.10 7.85
C GLY A 187 -16.09 1.15 6.86
N LEU A 188 -15.18 1.89 6.20
CA LEU A 188 -15.50 2.95 5.24
C LEU A 188 -15.33 2.51 3.78
N GLY A 189 -14.88 1.27 3.57
CA GLY A 189 -14.49 0.73 2.28
C GLY A 189 -13.05 0.24 2.31
N ASP A 190 -12.76 -0.84 1.59
CA ASP A 190 -11.42 -1.40 1.44
C ASP A 190 -10.43 -0.34 0.94
N GLY A 191 -9.35 -0.15 1.70
CA GLY A 191 -8.34 0.88 1.47
C GLY A 191 -8.66 2.26 2.05
N TRP A 192 -9.88 2.52 2.54
CA TRP A 192 -10.31 3.85 3.01
C TRP A 192 -10.35 3.97 4.55
N ALA A 193 -9.77 5.06 5.09
CA ALA A 193 -9.82 5.37 6.52
C ALA A 193 -9.67 6.86 6.84
N PHE A 194 -9.85 7.22 8.11
CA PHE A 194 -9.54 8.54 8.67
C PHE A 194 -8.17 8.59 9.32
N ASN A 195 -7.49 9.73 9.27
CA ASN A 195 -6.15 9.92 9.82
C ASN A 195 -6.13 10.24 11.34
N PHE A 196 -5.87 9.23 12.19
CA PHE A 196 -5.88 9.35 13.66
C PHE A 196 -4.71 8.63 14.32
N SER A 197 -4.11 9.17 15.38
CA SER A 197 -3.10 8.37 16.09
C SER A 197 -3.71 7.10 16.71
N SER A 198 -2.96 6.01 16.72
CA SER A 198 -3.41 4.73 17.26
C SER A 198 -2.27 3.89 17.82
N TYR A 199 -2.60 2.89 18.63
CA TYR A 199 -1.63 1.89 19.10
C TYR A 199 -2.17 0.48 18.88
N GLU A 200 -1.46 -0.34 18.11
CA GLU A 200 -1.77 -1.75 17.87
C GLU A 200 -1.02 -2.64 18.88
N THR A 201 -1.76 -3.44 19.65
CA THR A 201 -1.21 -4.23 20.75
C THR A 201 -0.33 -5.37 20.29
N ARG A 202 -0.62 -6.00 19.15
CA ARG A 202 0.15 -7.15 18.68
C ARG A 202 1.56 -6.76 18.21
N SER A 203 1.67 -5.71 17.42
CA SER A 203 2.96 -5.17 16.95
C SER A 203 3.64 -4.25 17.96
N ARG A 204 2.90 -3.76 18.98
CA ARG A 204 3.36 -2.74 19.92
C ARG A 204 3.78 -1.45 19.21
N LEU A 205 3.06 -1.12 18.16
CA LEU A 205 3.36 -0.02 17.28
C LEU A 205 2.36 1.11 17.54
N ILE A 206 2.88 2.30 17.87
CA ILE A 206 2.12 3.54 17.82
C ILE A 206 2.25 4.09 16.40
N THR A 207 1.14 4.43 15.77
CA THR A 207 1.13 5.18 14.52
C THR A 207 0.49 6.53 14.80
N LEU A 208 1.21 7.62 14.54
CA LEU A 208 0.72 8.98 14.73
C LEU A 208 -0.18 9.40 13.55
N SER A 209 -1.03 10.40 13.76
CA SER A 209 -1.82 11.05 12.70
C SER A 209 -0.98 11.69 11.59
N THR A 210 0.34 11.74 11.74
CA THR A 210 1.28 12.18 10.70
C THR A 210 1.80 11.04 9.82
N GLY A 211 1.40 9.78 10.10
CA GLY A 211 1.93 8.58 9.45
C GLY A 211 3.22 8.04 10.09
N GLN A 212 3.85 8.77 11.02
CA GLN A 212 5.06 8.32 11.71
C GLN A 212 4.75 7.17 12.68
N THR A 213 5.63 6.17 12.70
CA THR A 213 5.49 5.00 13.58
C THR A 213 6.53 5.00 14.71
N ILE A 214 6.15 4.45 15.86
CA ILE A 214 6.99 4.30 17.05
C ILE A 214 6.75 2.91 17.64
N GLU A 215 7.75 2.02 17.57
CA GLU A 215 7.69 0.70 18.22
C GLU A 215 8.06 0.83 19.70
N LEU A 216 7.22 0.30 20.59
CA LEU A 216 7.52 0.23 22.02
C LEU A 216 8.33 -1.03 22.35
N THR A 217 9.55 -0.83 22.81
CA THR A 217 10.41 -1.94 23.25
C THR A 217 9.91 -2.55 24.56
N PRO A 218 10.32 -3.79 24.91
CA PRO A 218 10.04 -4.36 26.23
C PRO A 218 10.53 -3.47 27.39
N ALA A 219 11.62 -2.72 27.20
CA ALA A 219 12.13 -1.77 28.19
C ALA A 219 11.20 -0.56 28.34
N ASP A 220 10.69 -0.02 27.23
CA ASP A 220 9.73 1.09 27.25
C ASP A 220 8.44 0.71 27.98
N ILE A 221 7.91 -0.49 27.72
CA ILE A 221 6.72 -1.01 28.41
C ILE A 221 6.98 -1.15 29.92
N THR A 222 8.17 -1.62 30.30
CA THR A 222 8.58 -1.72 31.70
C THR A 222 8.65 -0.34 32.36
N ASN A 223 9.21 0.65 31.67
CA ASN A 223 9.26 2.04 32.14
C ASN A 223 7.85 2.63 32.32
N LEU A 224 6.97 2.46 31.33
CA LEU A 224 5.57 2.90 31.41
C LEU A 224 4.84 2.27 32.60
N ARG A 225 5.06 0.97 32.87
CA ARG A 225 4.50 0.28 34.04
C ARG A 225 4.97 0.84 35.38
N ASN A 226 6.19 1.40 35.41
CA ASN A 226 6.73 2.07 36.58
C ASN A 226 6.31 3.55 36.67
N ASN A 227 5.31 3.97 35.88
CA ASN A 227 4.83 5.35 35.74
C ASN A 227 5.91 6.33 35.23
N ALA A 228 6.93 5.83 34.53
CA ALA A 228 7.89 6.68 33.83
C ALA A 228 7.33 7.13 32.47
N VAL A 229 7.80 8.28 31.99
CA VAL A 229 7.49 8.80 30.66
C VAL A 229 8.53 8.27 29.68
N VAL A 230 8.08 7.72 28.56
CA VAL A 230 8.94 7.32 27.44
C VAL A 230 9.06 8.52 26.49
N ASN A 231 10.30 8.94 26.22
CA ASN A 231 10.58 10.08 25.36
C ASN A 231 10.87 9.61 23.93
N ASN A 232 10.08 10.08 22.96
CA ASN A 232 10.32 9.92 21.55
C ASN A 232 10.47 11.31 20.89
N ARG A 233 11.21 11.39 19.78
CA ARG A 233 11.43 12.65 19.02
C ARG A 233 10.13 13.41 18.72
N ASN A 234 9.04 12.68 18.44
CA ASN A 234 7.78 13.29 18.00
C ASN A 234 6.77 13.49 19.12
N CYS A 235 6.88 12.77 20.25
CA CYS A 235 5.96 12.87 21.38
C CYS A 235 6.54 12.26 22.67
N LEU A 236 6.00 12.71 23.81
CA LEU A 236 6.16 12.08 25.10
C LEU A 236 5.01 11.10 25.33
N ILE A 237 5.34 9.91 25.82
CA ILE A 237 4.38 8.81 25.98
C ILE A 237 4.25 8.48 27.46
N SER A 238 3.01 8.47 27.95
CA SER A 238 2.66 7.97 29.28
C SER A 238 1.45 7.04 29.19
N ALA A 239 1.26 6.18 30.18
CA ALA A 239 0.21 5.17 30.11
C ALA A 239 -0.41 4.85 31.47
N THR A 240 -1.64 4.34 31.43
CA THR A 240 -2.28 3.68 32.57
C THR A 240 -2.67 2.26 32.20
N PHE A 241 -2.75 1.37 33.20
CA PHE A 241 -2.95 -0.06 32.98
C PHE A 241 -4.26 -0.56 33.60
N LEU A 242 -4.86 -1.56 32.98
CA LEU A 242 -5.98 -2.32 33.52
C LEU A 242 -5.48 -3.25 34.63
N ALA A 243 -6.07 -3.13 35.83
CA ALA A 243 -5.71 -3.96 36.96
C ALA A 243 -5.89 -5.45 36.64
N GLY A 244 -4.85 -6.26 36.89
CA GLY A 244 -4.89 -7.72 36.71
C GLY A 244 -4.93 -8.23 35.27
N LYS A 245 -4.85 -7.35 34.25
CA LYS A 245 -4.88 -7.73 32.83
C LYS A 245 -3.50 -7.85 32.18
N ALA A 246 -2.44 -7.46 32.88
CA ALA A 246 -1.08 -7.68 32.42
C ALA A 246 -0.73 -9.18 32.48
N THR A 247 -0.47 -9.78 31.32
CA THR A 247 0.04 -11.15 31.23
C THR A 247 1.38 -11.14 30.49
N GLN A 248 1.98 -12.31 30.29
CA GLN A 248 3.15 -12.44 29.40
C GLN A 248 2.84 -12.10 27.93
N PHE A 249 1.56 -12.07 27.54
CA PHE A 249 1.11 -11.84 26.16
C PHE A 249 0.25 -10.57 25.99
N THR A 250 -0.21 -9.95 27.08
CA THR A 250 -1.02 -8.74 27.05
C THR A 250 -0.33 -7.63 27.84
N ASP A 251 -0.10 -6.50 27.19
CA ASP A 251 0.54 -5.34 27.82
C ASP A 251 -0.38 -4.68 28.85
N GLY A 252 -1.70 -4.81 28.66
CA GLY A 252 -2.73 -4.44 29.63
C GLY A 252 -3.02 -2.94 29.69
N PHE A 253 -2.73 -2.19 28.63
CA PHE A 253 -2.99 -0.76 28.57
C PHE A 253 -4.49 -0.45 28.74
N LYS A 254 -4.80 0.48 29.64
CA LYS A 254 -6.12 1.12 29.75
C LYS A 254 -6.17 2.36 28.88
N THR A 255 -5.17 3.23 29.06
CA THR A 255 -5.02 4.46 28.27
C THR A 255 -3.55 4.65 27.92
N LEU A 256 -3.29 5.25 26.75
CA LEU A 256 -1.98 5.73 26.34
C LEU A 256 -2.11 7.21 25.98
N THR A 257 -1.31 8.06 26.60
CA THR A 257 -1.34 9.51 26.38
C THR A 257 -0.10 9.93 25.61
N LEU A 258 -0.32 10.57 24.47
CA LEU A 258 0.68 11.18 23.62
C LEU A 258 0.67 12.69 23.87
N GLU A 259 1.81 13.25 24.26
CA GLU A 259 1.99 14.69 24.42
C GLU A 259 3.00 15.20 23.40
N PHE A 260 2.54 16.07 22.51
CA PHE A 260 3.32 16.58 21.39
C PHE A 260 4.14 17.82 21.81
N PRO A 261 5.24 18.14 21.10
CA PRO A 261 6.03 19.35 21.34
C PRO A 261 5.22 20.66 21.27
N SER A 262 4.10 20.66 20.54
CA SER A 262 3.15 21.78 20.47
C SER A 262 2.38 22.03 21.78
N GLY A 263 2.44 21.10 22.75
CA GLY A 263 1.60 21.08 23.94
C GLY A 263 0.21 20.45 23.72
N ALA A 264 -0.09 20.01 22.49
CA ALA A 264 -1.28 19.21 22.22
C ALA A 264 -1.16 17.83 22.88
N LYS A 265 -2.30 17.27 23.31
CA LYS A 265 -2.36 15.95 23.93
C LYS A 265 -3.42 15.08 23.27
N GLU A 266 -3.10 13.82 23.06
CA GLU A 266 -4.04 12.80 22.58
C GLU A 266 -4.09 11.64 23.58
N VAL A 267 -5.30 11.24 23.97
CA VAL A 267 -5.52 10.10 24.86
C VAL A 267 -6.14 8.97 24.06
N LEU A 268 -5.39 7.90 23.88
CA LEU A 268 -5.80 6.68 23.20
C LEU A 268 -6.37 5.68 24.21
N SER A 269 -7.45 4.99 23.87
CA SER A 269 -8.07 3.94 24.71
C SER A 269 -8.77 2.89 23.86
N LEU A 270 -9.06 1.74 24.45
CA LEU A 270 -9.79 0.68 23.76
C LEU A 270 -11.22 1.12 23.43
N PRO A 271 -11.70 0.87 22.20
CA PRO A 271 -13.09 1.10 21.83
C PRO A 271 -14.02 0.14 22.58
N ALA A 272 -15.29 0.51 22.72
CA ALA A 272 -16.32 -0.42 23.17
C ALA A 272 -16.73 -1.34 22.01
N GLY A 273 -17.20 -2.55 22.28
CA GLY A 273 -17.67 -3.46 21.24
C GLY A 273 -17.23 -4.90 21.47
N ASP A 274 -17.08 -5.64 20.38
CA ASP A 274 -16.57 -7.01 20.43
C ASP A 274 -15.09 -7.09 20.82
N ASN A 275 -14.63 -8.30 21.13
CA ASN A 275 -13.21 -8.63 21.32
C ASN A 275 -12.80 -9.78 20.40
N GLU A 276 -13.40 -9.87 19.21
CA GLU A 276 -13.11 -10.94 18.26
C GLU A 276 -11.70 -10.82 17.71
N GLU A 277 -10.98 -11.94 17.67
CA GLU A 277 -9.63 -12.01 17.10
C GLU A 277 -9.73 -12.00 15.57
N PRO A 278 -9.15 -11.00 14.88
CA PRO A 278 -9.08 -10.98 13.43
C PRO A 278 -8.42 -12.25 12.90
N TYR A 279 -9.07 -12.92 11.94
CA TYR A 279 -8.53 -14.14 11.31
C TYR A 279 -8.17 -15.25 12.33
N ALA A 280 -8.97 -15.42 13.38
CA ALA A 280 -8.71 -16.37 14.47
C ALA A 280 -8.31 -17.78 14.01
N ALA A 281 -8.92 -18.30 12.94
CA ALA A 281 -8.58 -19.61 12.38
C ALA A 281 -7.15 -19.64 11.81
N THR A 282 -6.74 -18.60 11.09
CA THR A 282 -5.39 -18.44 10.55
C THR A 282 -4.37 -18.28 11.67
N VAL A 283 -4.65 -17.42 12.65
CA VAL A 283 -3.77 -17.22 13.83
C VAL A 283 -3.55 -18.54 14.57
N LYS A 284 -4.62 -19.31 14.78
CA LYS A 284 -4.55 -20.64 15.39
C LYS A 284 -3.68 -21.60 14.57
N SER A 285 -3.84 -21.63 13.24
CA SER A 285 -3.03 -22.47 12.35
C SER A 285 -1.54 -22.11 12.42
N ILE A 286 -1.22 -20.82 12.43
CA ILE A 286 0.16 -20.32 12.55
C ILE A 286 0.77 -20.78 13.88
N LEU A 287 0.07 -20.57 15.00
CA LEU A 287 0.53 -21.00 16.31
C LEU A 287 0.75 -22.51 16.39
N THR A 288 -0.13 -23.31 15.79
CA THR A 288 0.07 -24.77 15.70
C THR A 288 1.35 -25.12 14.97
N ARG A 289 1.56 -24.57 13.76
CA ARG A 289 2.77 -24.85 12.95
C ARG A 289 4.06 -24.40 13.63
N LEU A 290 4.06 -23.25 14.30
CA LEU A 290 5.23 -22.77 15.04
C LEU A 290 5.56 -23.68 16.23
N ASN A 291 4.55 -24.18 16.95
CA ASN A 291 4.77 -25.11 18.05
C ASN A 291 5.25 -26.49 17.54
N GLU A 292 4.71 -26.99 16.43
CA GLU A 292 5.20 -28.20 15.76
C GLU A 292 6.66 -28.07 15.35
N ALA A 293 7.06 -26.91 14.79
CA ALA A 293 8.46 -26.63 14.44
C ALA A 293 9.37 -26.71 15.68
N LYS A 294 8.96 -26.14 16.83
CA LYS A 294 9.71 -26.30 18.10
C LYS A 294 9.85 -27.76 18.51
N THR A 295 8.79 -28.55 18.39
CA THR A 295 8.83 -29.98 18.72
C THR A 295 9.80 -30.72 17.80
N GLN A 296 9.79 -30.43 16.49
CA GLN A 296 10.68 -31.05 15.50
C GLN A 296 12.15 -30.70 15.74
N ILE A 297 12.48 -29.45 16.07
CA ILE A 297 13.87 -29.03 16.40
C ILE A 297 14.38 -29.81 17.61
N ASN A 298 13.56 -29.94 18.66
CA ASN A 298 13.94 -30.70 19.85
C ASN A 298 14.08 -32.21 19.57
N ALA A 299 13.24 -32.77 18.70
CA ALA A 299 13.36 -34.16 18.25
C ALA A 299 14.65 -34.38 17.43
N ALA A 300 14.99 -33.47 16.51
CA ALA A 300 16.22 -33.51 15.74
C ALA A 300 17.47 -33.46 16.63
N LYS A 301 17.46 -32.60 17.66
CA LYS A 301 18.50 -32.57 18.69
C LYS A 301 18.62 -33.92 19.42
N ALA A 302 17.50 -34.52 19.81
CA ALA A 302 17.49 -35.80 20.50
C ALA A 302 18.04 -36.94 19.62
N GLN A 303 17.75 -36.91 18.31
CA GLN A 303 18.20 -37.90 17.33
C GLN A 303 19.69 -37.76 16.97
N ASP A 304 20.22 -36.54 16.91
CA ASP A 304 21.63 -36.23 16.64
C ASP A 304 22.56 -36.52 17.84
N LYS A 305 22.01 -36.94 18.98
CA LYS A 305 22.77 -37.15 20.22
C LYS A 305 23.73 -38.35 20.09
N PRO A 306 25.02 -38.21 20.44
CA PRO A 306 25.98 -39.32 20.37
C PRO A 306 25.55 -40.52 21.21
N GLU A 307 25.53 -41.71 20.62
CA GLU A 307 25.25 -42.96 21.32
C GLU A 307 26.53 -43.62 21.84
N ARG A 308 26.45 -44.20 23.04
CA ARG A 308 27.56 -44.96 23.63
C ARG A 308 27.49 -46.41 23.14
N ASN A 309 27.97 -46.72 21.93
CA ASN A 309 28.03 -48.12 21.53
C ASN A 309 29.37 -48.77 21.86
N SER A 310 29.32 -49.69 22.82
CA SER A 310 30.32 -50.71 23.08
C SER A 310 30.26 -51.76 21.97
N THR A 311 31.38 -51.93 21.27
CA THR A 311 31.73 -52.98 20.28
C THR A 311 31.74 -52.49 18.83
N ALA A 312 32.97 -52.25 18.36
CA ALA A 312 33.45 -52.27 16.97
C ALA A 312 32.94 -51.22 15.96
N GLY A 313 33.87 -50.36 15.52
CA GLY A 313 33.94 -49.86 14.15
C GLY A 313 33.02 -48.68 13.81
N ILE A 314 33.38 -47.48 14.25
CA ILE A 314 32.73 -46.26 13.78
C ILE A 314 33.25 -45.93 12.38
N VAL A 315 32.40 -46.10 11.35
CA VAL A 315 32.55 -45.47 10.04
C VAL A 315 32.03 -44.04 10.18
N PHE A 316 32.93 -43.10 10.50
CA PHE A 316 32.73 -41.69 10.19
C PHE A 316 33.35 -41.48 8.80
N GLU A 317 32.54 -41.49 7.74
CA GLU A 317 32.98 -40.95 6.47
C GLU A 317 32.80 -39.42 6.50
N VAL A 318 33.93 -38.74 6.22
CA VAL A 318 34.13 -37.31 5.95
C VAL A 318 34.15 -36.38 7.17
N PHE A 319 35.33 -36.25 7.79
CA PHE A 319 36.08 -34.99 7.93
C PHE A 319 37.43 -35.26 8.64
N ALA A 320 38.37 -35.87 7.91
CA ALA A 320 39.75 -36.04 8.34
C ALA A 320 40.70 -35.62 7.21
N TRP A 321 41.17 -34.37 7.25
CA TRP A 321 42.50 -34.05 6.73
C TRP A 321 43.39 -33.79 7.94
N ALA A 322 44.57 -34.43 7.91
CA ALA A 322 45.76 -34.21 8.74
C ALA A 322 46.04 -35.19 9.93
N VAL A 323 47.01 -36.09 9.63
CA VAL A 323 48.11 -36.62 10.47
C VAL A 323 47.96 -37.98 11.20
N TRP A 324 48.93 -38.85 10.93
CA TRP A 324 49.24 -40.24 11.38
C TRP A 324 50.34 -40.22 12.48
N PRO A 325 50.93 -41.33 13.02
CA PRO A 325 50.46 -42.66 13.44
C PRO A 325 50.96 -43.11 14.86
N PHE A 326 50.56 -44.32 15.29
CA PHE A 326 51.08 -45.21 16.38
C PHE A 326 50.60 -45.07 17.85
N GLY A 327 50.23 -46.23 18.43
CA GLY A 327 50.30 -46.50 19.88
C GLY A 327 48.96 -46.82 20.58
N VAL A 328 48.87 -48.01 21.17
CA VAL A 328 47.68 -48.62 21.79
C VAL A 328 47.43 -48.08 23.20
N ALA A 329 46.24 -47.53 23.42
CA ALA A 329 45.62 -47.29 24.73
C ALA A 329 44.11 -47.61 24.60
N THR A 330 43.75 -48.89 24.72
CA THR A 330 42.44 -49.43 24.28
C THR A 330 41.35 -49.47 25.35
N THR A 331 41.48 -48.73 26.44
CA THR A 331 40.36 -48.46 27.38
C THR A 331 40.13 -46.97 27.66
N THR A 332 41.06 -46.09 27.31
CA THR A 332 40.90 -44.63 27.37
C THR A 332 40.42 -44.01 26.07
N LYS A 333 40.78 -44.55 24.89
CA LYS A 333 40.36 -43.96 23.60
C LYS A 333 38.85 -43.96 23.36
N ASN A 334 38.11 -45.00 23.79
CA ASN A 334 36.66 -45.09 23.57
C ASN A 334 35.86 -44.13 24.49
N SER A 335 36.27 -43.98 25.75
CA SER A 335 35.65 -43.04 26.69
C SER A 335 36.00 -41.59 26.35
N VAL A 336 37.24 -41.32 25.96
CA VAL A 336 37.70 -39.99 25.50
C VAL A 336 37.07 -39.62 24.15
N SER A 337 36.90 -40.55 23.22
CA SER A 337 36.24 -40.29 21.93
C SER A 337 34.74 -39.98 22.10
N TYR A 338 34.02 -40.74 22.94
CA TYR A 338 32.63 -40.46 23.25
C TYR A 338 32.45 -39.16 24.06
N SER A 339 33.31 -38.89 25.06
CA SER A 339 33.26 -37.61 25.79
C SER A 339 33.51 -36.44 24.85
N ASN A 340 34.54 -36.51 24.00
CA ASN A 340 34.85 -35.47 23.03
C ASN A 340 33.71 -35.27 22.02
N ALA A 341 33.06 -36.34 21.56
CA ALA A 341 31.90 -36.25 20.65
C ALA A 341 30.68 -35.63 21.35
N LYS A 342 30.44 -35.99 22.62
CA LYS A 342 29.39 -35.40 23.44
C LYS A 342 29.65 -33.92 23.73
N ASP A 343 30.90 -33.53 23.99
CA ASP A 343 31.28 -32.15 24.24
C ASP A 343 31.11 -31.30 22.97
N LYS A 344 31.58 -31.79 21.81
CA LYS A 344 31.33 -31.13 20.51
C LYS A 344 29.85 -31.04 20.14
N TRP A 345 29.05 -32.06 20.46
CA TRP A 345 27.60 -32.02 20.27
C TRP A 345 26.94 -30.98 21.19
N ASN A 346 27.35 -30.92 22.46
CA ASN A 346 26.88 -29.91 23.40
C ASN A 346 27.25 -28.49 22.93
N GLU A 347 28.49 -28.27 22.48
CA GLU A 347 28.96 -26.99 21.93
C GLU A 347 28.14 -26.58 20.71
N ARG A 348 28.00 -27.49 19.72
CA ARG A 348 27.18 -27.24 18.52
C ARG A 348 25.76 -26.85 18.87
N TRP A 349 25.09 -27.59 19.76
CA TRP A 349 23.69 -27.32 20.11
C TRP A 349 23.53 -26.19 21.13
N ALA A 350 24.57 -25.80 21.87
CA ALA A 350 24.57 -24.57 22.66
C ALA A 350 24.52 -23.33 21.75
N GLU A 351 25.14 -23.39 20.57
CA GLU A 351 25.10 -22.32 19.57
C GLU A 351 23.87 -22.41 18.64
N LYS A 352 23.62 -23.59 18.07
CA LYS A 352 22.56 -23.80 17.06
C LYS A 352 21.15 -23.71 17.61
N LEU A 353 20.91 -24.18 18.84
CA LEU A 353 19.54 -24.22 19.38
C LEU A 353 18.96 -22.82 19.55
N PRO A 354 19.65 -21.84 20.19
CA PRO A 354 19.14 -20.47 20.26
C PRO A 354 18.87 -19.85 18.89
N GLN A 355 19.79 -20.01 17.92
CA GLN A 355 19.63 -19.48 16.55
C GLN A 355 18.35 -19.96 15.86
N LEU A 356 17.92 -21.20 16.13
CA LEU A 356 16.69 -21.77 15.58
C LEU A 356 15.44 -21.43 16.40
N MET A 357 15.57 -21.40 17.72
CA MET A 357 14.41 -21.31 18.63
C MET A 357 13.99 -19.86 18.89
N GLU A 358 14.93 -18.92 18.97
CA GLU A 358 14.65 -17.50 19.25
C GLU A 358 13.69 -16.85 18.24
N PRO A 359 13.85 -17.01 16.91
CA PRO A 359 12.88 -16.47 15.95
C PRO A 359 11.47 -17.05 16.12
N ILE A 360 11.38 -18.36 16.40
CA ILE A 360 10.11 -19.06 16.58
C ILE A 360 9.44 -18.65 17.91
N ASP A 361 10.23 -18.49 18.98
CA ASP A 361 9.77 -17.95 20.27
C ASP A 361 9.22 -16.54 20.10
N LYS A 362 9.93 -15.68 19.36
CA LYS A 362 9.50 -14.30 19.06
C LYS A 362 8.19 -14.28 18.28
N ASP A 363 8.03 -15.14 17.28
CA ASP A 363 6.81 -15.20 16.47
C ASP A 363 5.63 -15.81 17.25
N ILE A 364 5.86 -16.83 18.07
CA ILE A 364 4.81 -17.35 18.97
C ILE A 364 4.36 -16.27 19.95
N ALA A 365 5.31 -15.58 20.58
CA ALA A 365 5.00 -14.49 21.49
C ALA A 365 4.24 -13.35 20.79
N PHE A 366 4.51 -13.10 19.51
CA PHE A 366 3.77 -12.14 18.68
C PHE A 366 2.32 -12.59 18.44
N TRP A 367 2.11 -13.80 17.93
CA TRP A 367 0.77 -14.30 17.57
C TRP A 367 -0.10 -14.65 18.79
N GLN A 368 0.50 -14.85 19.97
CA GLN A 368 -0.23 -15.05 21.22
C GLN A 368 -0.77 -13.74 21.83
N ARG A 369 -0.26 -12.58 21.41
CA ARG A 369 -0.82 -11.30 21.87
C ARG A 369 -2.19 -11.08 21.25
N GLU A 370 -3.11 -10.59 22.06
CA GLU A 370 -4.41 -10.12 21.59
C GLU A 370 -4.22 -9.03 20.53
N SER A 371 -4.95 -9.12 19.42
CA SER A 371 -5.02 -8.05 18.43
C SER A 371 -6.10 -7.06 18.83
N SER A 372 -5.69 -5.84 19.14
CA SER A 372 -6.58 -4.77 19.56
C SER A 372 -5.90 -3.43 19.32
N GLN A 373 -6.71 -2.39 19.13
CA GLN A 373 -6.21 -1.06 18.83
C GLN A 373 -6.75 -0.05 19.84
N LEU A 374 -5.86 0.77 20.38
CA LEU A 374 -6.24 1.95 21.16
C LEU A 374 -6.39 3.12 20.18
N LEU A 375 -7.53 3.81 20.26
CA LEU A 375 -7.91 4.91 19.36
C LEU A 375 -8.16 6.19 20.16
N PRO A 376 -8.10 7.38 19.54
CA PRO A 376 -8.27 8.64 20.26
C PRO A 376 -9.65 8.71 20.89
N THR A 377 -9.69 8.99 22.19
CA THR A 377 -10.93 9.28 22.94
C THR A 377 -11.00 10.75 23.34
N THR A 378 -9.86 11.41 23.44
CA THR A 378 -9.75 12.85 23.68
C THR A 378 -8.55 13.41 22.95
N ILE A 379 -8.76 14.53 22.26
CA ILE A 379 -7.70 15.38 21.72
C ILE A 379 -7.83 16.74 22.38
N THR A 380 -6.73 17.27 22.91
CA THR A 380 -6.70 18.55 23.64
C THR A 380 -5.66 19.46 23.02
N SER A 381 -6.06 20.69 22.75
CA SER A 381 -5.14 21.76 22.30
C SER A 381 -4.32 22.32 23.46
N ALA A 382 -3.19 22.95 23.16
CA ALA A 382 -2.41 23.68 24.17
C ALA A 382 -3.21 24.81 24.86
N ALA A 383 -4.24 25.34 24.19
CA ALA A 383 -5.15 26.35 24.72
C ALA A 383 -6.24 25.78 25.66
N GLY A 384 -6.28 24.46 25.86
CA GLY A 384 -7.18 23.79 26.80
C GLY A 384 -8.54 23.38 26.23
N GLY A 385 -8.89 23.78 24.99
CA GLY A 385 -10.06 23.23 24.30
C GLY A 385 -9.85 21.74 23.97
N SER A 386 -10.94 20.96 23.97
CA SER A 386 -10.91 19.52 23.72
C SER A 386 -11.98 19.03 22.74
N LEU A 387 -11.66 17.94 22.06
CA LEU A 387 -12.56 17.11 21.29
C LEU A 387 -12.62 15.70 21.89
N GLN A 388 -13.83 15.15 21.91
CA GLN A 388 -14.18 13.89 22.53
C GLN A 388 -14.71 12.95 21.44
N PHE A 389 -14.16 11.75 21.41
CA PHE A 389 -14.39 10.77 20.35
C PHE A 389 -14.99 9.50 20.94
N LYS A 390 -15.93 8.91 20.22
CA LYS A 390 -16.47 7.58 20.53
C LYS A 390 -16.28 6.65 19.35
N TRP A 391 -15.74 5.49 19.66
CA TRP A 391 -15.47 4.41 18.73
C TRP A 391 -16.24 3.16 19.14
N GLU A 392 -16.74 2.44 18.15
CA GLU A 392 -17.35 1.11 18.31
C GLU A 392 -16.54 0.08 17.54
N ARG A 393 -16.33 -1.09 18.15
CA ARG A 393 -15.73 -2.24 17.49
C ARG A 393 -16.80 -3.25 17.08
N ARG A 394 -16.85 -3.61 15.79
CA ARG A 394 -17.83 -4.56 15.24
C ARG A 394 -17.22 -5.45 14.17
N LYS A 395 -17.28 -6.77 14.35
CA LYS A 395 -16.62 -7.79 13.52
C LYS A 395 -15.15 -7.45 13.22
N GLY A 396 -14.45 -6.90 14.21
CA GLY A 396 -13.06 -6.44 14.09
C GLY A 396 -12.84 -5.06 13.47
N GLN A 397 -13.87 -4.40 12.91
CA GLN A 397 -13.78 -3.04 12.38
C GLN A 397 -13.89 -1.99 13.49
N PHE A 398 -13.28 -0.83 13.29
CA PHE A 398 -13.24 0.31 14.21
C PHE A 398 -14.00 1.50 13.65
N LEU A 399 -15.19 1.76 14.18
CA LEU A 399 -16.20 2.66 13.62
C LEU A 399 -16.27 3.95 14.44
N LEU A 400 -16.10 5.12 13.80
CA LEU A 400 -16.22 6.43 14.45
C LEU A 400 -17.69 6.83 14.57
N THR A 401 -18.28 6.67 15.75
CA THR A 401 -19.72 6.90 15.95
C THR A 401 -20.04 8.32 16.42
N ASN A 402 -19.09 9.01 17.07
CA ASN A 402 -19.33 10.36 17.56
C ASN A 402 -18.04 11.18 17.69
N VAL A 403 -18.14 12.46 17.32
CA VAL A 403 -17.19 13.51 17.72
C VAL A 403 -17.98 14.64 18.38
N SER A 404 -17.53 15.09 19.54
CA SER A 404 -18.18 16.15 20.31
C SER A 404 -17.17 17.11 20.94
N SER A 405 -17.62 18.32 21.25
CA SER A 405 -16.88 19.25 22.09
C SER A 405 -17.79 19.71 23.23
N SER A 406 -17.34 19.47 24.46
CA SER A 406 -18.17 19.65 25.66
C SER A 406 -19.49 18.87 25.56
N ASN A 407 -20.62 19.55 25.32
CA ASN A 407 -21.95 18.93 25.19
C ASN A 407 -22.51 19.02 23.76
N LYS A 408 -21.78 19.61 22.80
CA LYS A 408 -22.21 19.78 21.41
C LYS A 408 -21.65 18.65 20.56
N THR A 409 -22.53 17.95 19.84
CA THR A 409 -22.11 16.94 18.85
C THR A 409 -21.71 17.64 17.56
N LEU A 410 -20.53 17.31 17.05
CA LEU A 410 -19.98 17.82 15.80
C LEU A 410 -20.08 16.79 14.67
N LEU A 411 -20.07 15.50 15.01
CA LEU A 411 -20.27 14.38 14.08
C LEU A 411 -21.08 13.28 14.76
N ALA A 412 -22.07 12.74 14.05
CA ALA A 412 -22.72 11.48 14.40
C ALA A 412 -22.63 10.49 13.23
N GLY A 413 -21.98 9.35 13.47
CA GLY A 413 -21.81 8.29 12.48
C GLY A 413 -22.75 7.11 12.70
N SER A 414 -23.32 6.60 11.62
CA SER A 414 -24.17 5.41 11.60
C SER A 414 -23.68 4.45 10.52
N TYR A 415 -23.59 3.16 10.86
CA TYR A 415 -22.99 2.13 10.04
C TYR A 415 -23.93 0.93 9.94
N ASP A 416 -24.24 0.51 8.72
CA ASP A 416 -24.95 -0.73 8.47
C ASP A 416 -24.16 -1.94 8.95
N GLU A 417 -24.87 -3.02 9.28
CA GLU A 417 -24.23 -4.31 9.56
C GLU A 417 -23.44 -4.81 8.34
N PRO A 418 -22.15 -5.15 8.51
CA PRO A 418 -21.35 -5.77 7.47
C PRO A 418 -22.04 -7.03 6.96
N ALA A 419 -22.36 -7.04 5.67
CA ALA A 419 -23.06 -8.14 5.00
C ALA A 419 -22.25 -9.45 5.14
N ASP A 420 -22.90 -10.56 5.48
CA ASP A 420 -22.27 -11.86 5.22
C ASP A 420 -22.16 -12.04 3.69
N VAL A 421 -21.20 -12.86 3.24
CA VAL A 421 -20.62 -12.90 1.87
C VAL A 421 -21.63 -13.27 0.77
N ASP A 422 -22.59 -12.39 0.48
CA ASP A 422 -23.65 -12.55 -0.53
C ASP A 422 -23.65 -11.39 -1.52
N GLY A 423 -22.47 -10.99 -2.02
CA GLY A 423 -22.16 -10.37 -3.33
C GLY A 423 -22.88 -9.11 -3.84
N ASN A 424 -24.02 -8.71 -3.27
CA ASN A 424 -25.00 -7.79 -3.85
C ASN A 424 -25.63 -6.84 -2.83
N LYS A 425 -25.41 -7.01 -1.52
CA LYS A 425 -25.91 -6.04 -0.53
C LYS A 425 -25.08 -4.75 -0.64
N VAL A 426 -25.76 -3.65 -0.92
CA VAL A 426 -25.20 -2.31 -0.75
C VAL A 426 -25.32 -1.96 0.73
N ASN A 427 -24.18 -1.73 1.39
CA ASN A 427 -24.15 -1.24 2.77
C ASN A 427 -23.91 0.27 2.75
N THR A 428 -24.43 0.97 3.73
CA THR A 428 -24.30 2.41 3.85
C THR A 428 -23.61 2.82 5.15
N VAL A 429 -22.80 3.86 5.05
CA VAL A 429 -22.31 4.61 6.21
C VAL A 429 -22.83 6.02 6.07
N THR A 430 -23.54 6.51 7.08
CA THR A 430 -24.08 7.87 7.11
C THR A 430 -23.40 8.67 8.21
N LEU A 431 -22.77 9.77 7.81
CA LEU A 431 -22.11 10.72 8.69
C LEU A 431 -22.90 12.02 8.67
N ASN A 432 -23.51 12.36 9.80
CA ASN A 432 -24.19 13.64 9.99
C ASN A 432 -23.21 14.63 10.61
N VAL A 433 -22.91 15.71 9.88
CA VAL A 433 -21.96 16.74 10.27
C VAL A 433 -22.72 17.94 10.85
N TRP A 434 -22.28 18.41 12.02
CA TRP A 434 -22.92 19.46 12.82
C TRP A 434 -24.43 19.27 13.05
N PRO A 435 -24.87 18.10 13.55
CA PRO A 435 -26.29 17.80 13.74
C PRO A 435 -27.00 18.85 14.61
N GLY A 436 -28.19 19.26 14.17
CA GLY A 436 -29.02 20.23 14.89
C GLY A 436 -28.59 21.69 14.75
N THR A 437 -27.74 22.01 13.77
CA THR A 437 -27.35 23.38 13.40
C THR A 437 -27.86 23.74 12.00
N ASP A 438 -27.82 25.03 11.65
CA ASP A 438 -28.21 25.50 10.32
C ASP A 438 -27.19 25.08 9.24
N GLU A 439 -25.95 24.78 9.64
CA GLU A 439 -24.87 24.28 8.79
C GLU A 439 -24.86 22.75 8.64
N ALA A 440 -25.90 22.06 9.13
CA ALA A 440 -25.95 20.60 9.12
C ALA A 440 -26.04 20.01 7.70
N TYR A 441 -25.29 18.94 7.45
CA TYR A 441 -25.38 18.16 6.22
C TYR A 441 -25.05 16.69 6.47
N ASN A 442 -25.47 15.83 5.54
CA ASN A 442 -25.20 14.41 5.57
C ASN A 442 -24.19 14.03 4.50
N VAL A 443 -23.29 13.11 4.85
CA VAL A 443 -22.42 12.41 3.91
C VAL A 443 -22.77 10.93 3.99
N THR A 444 -23.18 10.36 2.87
CA THR A 444 -23.52 8.94 2.75
C THR A 444 -22.51 8.24 1.85
N LEU A 445 -21.83 7.24 2.40
CA LEU A 445 -20.94 6.34 1.68
C LEU A 445 -21.74 5.10 1.29
N HIS A 446 -21.71 4.73 0.00
CA HIS A 446 -22.33 3.52 -0.51
C HIS A 446 -21.26 2.48 -0.79
N LEU A 447 -21.30 1.39 -0.04
CA LEU A 447 -20.36 0.29 -0.11
C LEU A 447 -20.98 -0.90 -0.84
N GLN A 448 -20.24 -1.54 -1.74
CA GLN A 448 -20.65 -2.81 -2.35
C GLN A 448 -19.47 -3.76 -2.35
N ASN A 449 -19.65 -4.98 -1.83
CA ASN A 449 -18.56 -5.94 -1.64
C ASN A 449 -17.37 -5.32 -0.88
N TYR A 450 -17.70 -4.51 0.12
CA TYR A 450 -16.75 -3.75 0.94
C TYR A 450 -15.93 -2.69 0.20
N LEU A 451 -16.20 -2.42 -1.08
CA LEU A 451 -15.60 -1.30 -1.81
C LEU A 451 -16.48 -0.06 -1.67
N LEU A 452 -15.87 1.11 -1.43
CA LEU A 452 -16.57 2.39 -1.51
C LEU A 452 -16.89 2.71 -2.97
N LYS A 453 -18.15 2.60 -3.39
CA LYS A 453 -18.55 2.84 -4.78
C LYS A 453 -18.96 4.28 -5.04
N SER A 454 -19.52 4.95 -4.04
CA SER A 454 -19.83 6.37 -4.14
C SER A 454 -19.93 7.07 -2.80
N ILE A 455 -19.66 8.37 -2.81
CA ILE A 455 -19.99 9.30 -1.73
C ILE A 455 -21.07 10.26 -2.23
N GLU A 456 -22.11 10.47 -1.44
CA GLU A 456 -23.15 11.46 -1.68
C GLU A 456 -23.17 12.46 -0.52
N ARG A 457 -23.06 13.75 -0.84
CA ARG A 457 -23.29 14.84 0.12
C ARG A 457 -24.68 15.39 -0.13
N SER A 458 -25.45 15.56 0.94
CA SER A 458 -26.78 16.16 0.90
C SER A 458 -26.98 17.15 2.04
N GLU A 459 -27.82 18.16 1.82
CA GLU A 459 -28.28 19.04 2.89
C GLU A 459 -28.96 18.24 4.01
N ALA A 460 -29.12 18.85 5.19
CA ALA A 460 -29.98 18.28 6.23
C ALA A 460 -31.43 18.03 5.76
N SER A 461 -31.90 18.77 4.75
CA SER A 461 -33.20 18.60 4.09
C SER A 461 -33.28 17.32 3.22
N GLY A 462 -32.13 16.71 2.88
CA GLY A 462 -32.00 15.59 1.94
C GLY A 462 -31.75 16.02 0.49
N ALA A 463 -31.69 17.31 0.18
CA ALA A 463 -31.36 17.79 -1.17
C ALA A 463 -29.90 17.41 -1.53
N PRO A 464 -29.65 16.80 -2.72
CA PRO A 464 -28.31 16.39 -3.11
C PRO A 464 -27.42 17.60 -3.44
N LEU A 465 -26.18 17.59 -2.97
CA LEU A 465 -25.19 18.65 -3.17
C LEU A 465 -24.04 18.21 -4.08
N GLN A 466 -23.49 17.02 -3.84
CA GLN A 466 -22.35 16.50 -4.59
C GLN A 466 -22.39 14.98 -4.60
N LYS A 467 -21.92 14.37 -5.69
CA LYS A 467 -21.69 12.93 -5.77
C LYS A 467 -20.32 12.64 -6.37
N VAL A 468 -19.62 11.68 -5.76
CA VAL A 468 -18.34 11.17 -6.24
C VAL A 468 -18.49 9.66 -6.44
N LEU A 469 -18.00 9.17 -7.57
CA LEU A 469 -18.03 7.76 -7.97
C LEU A 469 -16.61 7.20 -8.02
N TYR A 470 -16.45 5.96 -7.53
CA TYR A 470 -15.14 5.30 -7.46
C TYR A 470 -15.12 4.00 -8.28
N GLY A 471 -14.07 3.85 -9.08
CA GLY A 471 -13.81 2.68 -9.92
C GLY A 471 -12.70 1.81 -9.36
N TYR A 472 -12.80 0.49 -9.54
CA TYR A 472 -11.82 -0.48 -9.06
C TYR A 472 -11.51 -1.56 -10.11
N SER A 473 -10.31 -2.15 -9.98
CA SER A 473 -9.89 -3.35 -10.70
C SER A 473 -9.29 -4.38 -9.77
N GLY A 474 -9.28 -5.65 -10.19
CA GLY A 474 -8.62 -6.72 -9.44
C GLY A 474 -7.10 -6.62 -9.53
N ASP A 475 -6.42 -7.06 -8.48
CA ASP A 475 -4.96 -7.23 -8.44
C ASP A 475 -4.59 -8.55 -7.76
N PRO A 476 -3.58 -9.31 -8.23
CA PRO A 476 -3.21 -10.59 -7.62
C PRO A 476 -2.70 -10.48 -6.17
N THR A 477 -2.09 -9.36 -5.80
CA THR A 477 -1.45 -9.17 -4.49
C THR A 477 -2.35 -8.39 -3.55
N LEU A 478 -2.91 -7.29 -4.04
CA LEU A 478 -3.74 -6.35 -3.28
C LEU A 478 -5.24 -6.68 -3.35
N ALA A 479 -5.61 -7.74 -4.07
CA ALA A 479 -6.98 -8.13 -4.41
C ALA A 479 -7.76 -7.09 -5.26
N ARG A 480 -7.74 -5.81 -4.88
CA ARG A 480 -8.48 -4.70 -5.47
C ARG A 480 -7.66 -3.41 -5.37
N VAL A 481 -7.67 -2.61 -6.44
CA VAL A 481 -7.04 -1.29 -6.46
C VAL A 481 -7.99 -0.25 -7.04
N LEU A 482 -7.96 0.98 -6.50
CA LEU A 482 -8.75 2.11 -6.98
C LEU A 482 -8.20 2.58 -8.34
N THR A 483 -9.07 2.71 -9.33
CA THR A 483 -8.68 3.05 -10.71
C THR A 483 -9.29 4.33 -11.23
N SER A 484 -10.39 4.82 -10.64
CA SER A 484 -10.98 6.09 -11.06
C SER A 484 -11.73 6.83 -9.96
N ILE A 485 -11.74 8.15 -10.08
CA ILE A 485 -12.56 9.07 -9.29
C ILE A 485 -13.31 9.97 -10.28
N GLU A 486 -14.64 9.89 -10.30
CA GLU A 486 -15.50 10.74 -11.14
C GLU A 486 -16.36 11.62 -10.24
N GLU A 487 -16.32 12.94 -10.46
CA GLU A 487 -17.13 13.89 -9.71
C GLU A 487 -18.29 14.47 -10.54
N SER A 488 -19.31 14.97 -9.84
CA SER A 488 -20.49 15.60 -10.44
C SER A 488 -20.21 16.82 -11.33
N ASP A 489 -19.06 17.48 -11.16
CA ASP A 489 -18.65 18.61 -12.00
C ASP A 489 -18.10 18.17 -13.37
N GLY A 490 -17.99 16.86 -13.61
CA GLY A 490 -17.45 16.29 -14.83
C GLY A 490 -15.94 16.11 -14.80
N SER A 491 -15.25 16.40 -13.71
CA SER A 491 -13.86 16.00 -13.54
C SER A 491 -13.75 14.47 -13.42
N LEU A 492 -12.65 13.95 -13.95
CA LEU A 492 -12.36 12.51 -13.96
C LEU A 492 -10.86 12.29 -13.77
N GLU A 493 -10.50 11.54 -12.76
CA GLU A 493 -9.14 11.07 -12.53
C GLU A 493 -9.07 9.56 -12.71
N VAL A 494 -8.10 9.06 -13.48
CA VAL A 494 -7.95 7.65 -13.83
C VAL A 494 -6.49 7.21 -13.71
N VAL A 495 -6.27 6.02 -13.15
CA VAL A 495 -4.96 5.38 -13.13
C VAL A 495 -5.00 4.01 -13.79
N PHE A 496 -3.90 3.69 -14.49
CA PHE A 496 -3.66 2.39 -15.09
C PHE A 496 -2.46 1.73 -14.42
N TYR A 497 -2.67 0.55 -13.85
CA TYR A 497 -1.61 -0.21 -13.21
C TYR A 497 -0.92 -1.18 -14.15
N GLU A 498 0.39 -1.23 -14.09
CA GLU A 498 1.20 -2.38 -14.45
C GLU A 498 1.13 -3.41 -13.30
N ARG A 499 0.61 -4.60 -13.60
CA ARG A 499 0.52 -5.70 -12.63
C ARG A 499 1.88 -6.35 -12.44
N ALA A 500 2.12 -6.90 -11.26
CA ALA A 500 3.34 -7.65 -10.93
C ALA A 500 4.64 -6.86 -11.22
N ALA A 501 4.67 -5.57 -10.87
CA ALA A 501 5.76 -4.66 -11.23
C ALA A 501 6.80 -4.44 -10.11
N MET A 502 6.37 -4.46 -8.84
CA MET A 502 7.23 -4.18 -7.68
C MET A 502 7.52 -5.45 -6.89
N ASN A 503 8.63 -6.11 -7.24
CA ASN A 503 9.08 -7.35 -6.62
C ASN A 503 9.45 -7.18 -5.14
N PHE A 504 9.16 -8.20 -4.34
CA PHE A 504 9.70 -8.33 -2.99
C PHE A 504 11.19 -8.76 -3.04
N PRO A 505 11.99 -8.44 -2.01
CA PRO A 505 13.35 -8.99 -1.87
C PRO A 505 13.38 -10.51 -1.82
N SER A 506 14.50 -11.10 -2.26
CA SER A 506 14.75 -12.54 -2.10
C SER A 506 14.74 -12.94 -0.63
N GLY A 507 14.18 -14.11 -0.32
CA GLY A 507 14.14 -14.67 1.04
C GLY A 507 12.86 -14.36 1.82
N LEU A 508 12.10 -13.34 1.42
CA LEU A 508 10.73 -13.14 1.86
C LEU A 508 9.81 -13.97 0.95
N VAL A 509 8.95 -14.80 1.57
CA VAL A 509 7.94 -15.71 0.96
C VAL A 509 7.53 -15.32 -0.47
N ASP A 510 7.35 -16.31 -1.37
CA ASP A 510 6.80 -16.18 -2.74
C ASP A 510 5.45 -15.45 -2.77
N LYS A 511 5.48 -14.12 -2.60
CA LYS A 511 4.35 -13.22 -2.74
C LYS A 511 4.34 -12.72 -4.17
N PRO A 512 3.17 -12.66 -4.84
CA PRO A 512 3.11 -12.01 -6.13
C PRO A 512 3.56 -10.53 -5.97
N PRO A 513 4.22 -9.94 -6.98
CA PRO A 513 4.74 -8.57 -6.86
C PRO A 513 3.61 -7.55 -6.74
N LEU A 514 3.88 -6.41 -6.11
CA LEU A 514 2.90 -5.31 -6.01
C LEU A 514 2.71 -4.61 -7.37
N PRO A 515 1.50 -4.08 -7.66
CA PRO A 515 1.27 -3.30 -8.86
C PRO A 515 1.92 -1.91 -8.75
N ARG A 516 2.13 -1.27 -9.91
CA ARG A 516 2.56 0.14 -10.00
C ARG A 516 1.76 0.88 -11.04
N VAL A 517 1.43 2.14 -10.79
CA VAL A 517 0.78 3.00 -11.78
C VAL A 517 1.76 3.23 -12.93
N ALA A 518 1.36 2.86 -14.13
CA ALA A 518 2.08 3.13 -15.37
C ALA A 518 1.60 4.43 -16.03
N ARG A 519 0.32 4.77 -15.86
CA ARG A 519 -0.28 6.01 -16.40
C ARG A 519 -1.29 6.59 -15.43
N HIS A 520 -1.23 7.90 -15.27
CA HIS A 520 -2.15 8.69 -14.46
C HIS A 520 -2.73 9.80 -15.33
N ILE A 521 -4.04 9.93 -15.37
CA ILE A 521 -4.77 10.87 -16.23
C ILE A 521 -5.74 11.68 -15.38
N VAL A 522 -5.67 13.00 -15.48
CA VAL A 522 -6.63 13.93 -14.89
C VAL A 522 -7.32 14.68 -16.01
N GLN A 523 -8.64 14.54 -16.11
CA GLN A 523 -9.50 15.37 -16.95
C GLN A 523 -10.18 16.40 -16.05
N PRO A 524 -9.80 17.68 -16.10
CA PRO A 524 -10.39 18.71 -15.24
C PRO A 524 -11.88 19.00 -15.55
N GLY A 525 -12.37 18.55 -16.70
CA GLY A 525 -13.69 18.93 -17.22
C GLY A 525 -13.66 20.25 -17.98
N ALA A 526 -14.84 20.78 -18.31
CA ALA A 526 -15.03 22.07 -18.99
C ALA A 526 -14.15 22.28 -20.26
N ASP A 527 -13.99 21.24 -21.08
CA ASP A 527 -13.19 21.23 -22.32
C ASP A 527 -11.70 21.55 -22.14
N GLN A 528 -11.16 21.42 -20.91
CA GLN A 528 -9.73 21.48 -20.68
C GLN A 528 -9.03 20.20 -21.17
N ALA A 529 -7.79 20.35 -21.63
CA ALA A 529 -6.98 19.21 -22.06
C ALA A 529 -6.70 18.27 -20.87
N SER A 530 -6.72 16.96 -21.15
CA SER A 530 -6.30 15.95 -20.17
C SER A 530 -4.84 16.16 -19.80
N LEU A 531 -4.54 16.12 -18.49
CA LEU A 531 -3.19 15.99 -17.99
C LEU A 531 -2.87 14.51 -17.87
N ILE A 532 -1.82 14.07 -18.54
CA ILE A 532 -1.37 12.68 -18.62
C ILE A 532 0.07 12.61 -18.13
N THR A 533 0.31 11.75 -17.16
CA THR A 533 1.64 11.42 -16.65
C THR A 533 1.92 9.94 -16.89
N HIS A 534 2.99 9.66 -17.63
CA HIS A 534 3.51 8.31 -17.81
C HIS A 534 4.59 8.05 -16.77
N TRP A 535 4.53 6.88 -16.15
CA TRP A 535 5.45 6.48 -15.09
C TRP A 535 6.31 5.31 -15.54
N ALA A 536 7.60 5.41 -15.26
CA ALA A 536 8.57 4.32 -15.36
C ALA A 536 9.36 4.22 -14.06
N TYR A 537 9.87 3.03 -13.75
CA TYR A 537 10.57 2.75 -12.50
C TYR A 537 11.80 1.89 -12.74
N SER A 538 12.81 2.02 -11.89
CA SER A 538 13.96 1.13 -11.92
C SER A 538 13.60 -0.31 -11.52
N SER A 539 14.50 -1.25 -11.82
CA SER A 539 14.41 -2.65 -11.35
C SER A 539 14.60 -2.76 -9.83
N ASN A 540 15.43 -1.90 -9.25
CA ASN A 540 15.48 -1.68 -7.81
C ASN A 540 14.21 -0.93 -7.38
N ASN A 541 13.74 -1.13 -6.15
CA ASN A 541 12.47 -0.57 -5.71
C ASN A 541 12.43 -0.26 -4.22
N TYR A 542 11.33 0.39 -3.82
CA TYR A 542 11.01 0.73 -2.44
C TYR A 542 11.10 -0.46 -1.47
N LEU A 543 10.77 -1.68 -1.93
CA LEU A 543 10.79 -2.86 -1.08
C LEU A 543 12.20 -3.45 -0.90
N GLY A 544 13.22 -2.97 -1.61
CA GLY A 544 14.59 -3.50 -1.56
C GLY A 544 14.86 -4.64 -2.55
N ALA A 545 14.10 -4.77 -3.64
CA ALA A 545 14.37 -5.78 -4.67
C ALA A 545 15.79 -5.65 -5.22
N ASN A 546 16.43 -6.80 -5.51
CA ASN A 546 17.83 -6.92 -5.92
C ASN A 546 18.86 -6.45 -4.87
N SER A 547 18.44 -6.17 -3.64
CA SER A 547 19.39 -5.99 -2.53
C SER A 547 20.09 -7.32 -2.22
N THR A 548 21.36 -7.24 -1.80
CA THR A 548 22.16 -8.40 -1.39
C THR A 548 21.94 -8.83 0.06
N GLN A 549 21.05 -8.15 0.77
CA GLN A 549 20.75 -8.38 2.17
C GLN A 549 19.62 -9.40 2.34
N GLU A 550 19.69 -10.18 3.41
CA GLU A 550 18.63 -11.12 3.79
C GLU A 550 17.61 -10.42 4.71
N PHE A 551 16.34 -10.48 4.31
CA PHE A 551 15.27 -9.81 5.03
C PHE A 551 14.37 -10.84 5.72
N SER A 552 14.21 -10.69 7.03
CA SER A 552 13.30 -11.52 7.83
C SER A 552 11.88 -10.96 7.87
N ARG A 553 11.73 -9.64 7.65
CA ARG A 553 10.46 -8.90 7.65
C ARG A 553 10.53 -7.75 6.64
N LEU A 554 9.38 -7.33 6.11
CA LEU A 554 9.31 -6.22 5.16
C LEU A 554 9.76 -4.89 5.78
N ASP A 555 9.44 -4.67 7.05
CA ASP A 555 9.78 -3.45 7.78
C ASP A 555 11.30 -3.29 7.98
N ASP A 556 12.06 -4.38 7.87
CA ASP A 556 13.53 -4.36 7.92
C ASP A 556 14.14 -3.86 6.59
N ALA A 557 13.38 -3.81 5.50
CA ALA A 557 13.92 -3.68 4.15
C ALA A 557 14.62 -2.33 3.89
N ALA A 558 14.00 -1.25 4.36
CA ALA A 558 14.56 0.09 4.28
C ALA A 558 15.85 0.23 5.11
N VAL A 559 15.84 -0.32 6.33
CA VAL A 559 16.98 -0.21 7.26
C VAL A 559 18.17 -1.05 6.81
N LYS A 560 17.92 -2.27 6.32
CA LYS A 560 18.99 -3.20 5.94
C LYS A 560 19.61 -2.90 4.58
N SER A 561 18.84 -2.36 3.61
CA SER A 561 19.37 -2.07 2.27
C SER A 561 20.48 -1.01 2.27
N GLY A 562 20.48 -0.12 3.26
CA GLY A 562 21.54 0.88 3.46
C GLY A 562 21.49 2.02 2.45
N ASP A 563 22.42 2.96 2.59
CA ASP A 563 22.52 4.18 1.77
C ASP A 563 23.12 3.94 0.37
N ALA A 564 23.84 2.83 0.17
CA ALA A 564 24.43 2.45 -1.12
C ALA A 564 23.41 1.84 -2.10
N TYR A 565 22.26 1.38 -1.61
CA TYR A 565 21.16 0.92 -2.44
C TYR A 565 20.42 2.14 -2.99
N GLU A 566 20.17 2.18 -4.30
CA GLU A 566 19.38 3.24 -4.94
C GLU A 566 18.27 2.66 -5.81
N TYR A 567 17.16 3.41 -5.89
CA TYR A 567 16.07 3.17 -6.81
C TYR A 567 15.50 4.50 -7.31
N ASP A 568 14.84 4.46 -8.46
CA ASP A 568 14.32 5.65 -9.12
C ASP A 568 12.93 5.45 -9.75
N SER A 569 12.29 6.60 -9.98
CA SER A 569 11.10 6.72 -10.80
C SER A 569 11.22 7.89 -11.76
N THR A 570 10.58 7.76 -12.92
CA THR A 570 10.55 8.77 -13.97
C THR A 570 9.11 9.05 -14.34
N ALA A 571 8.68 10.30 -14.16
CA ALA A 571 7.40 10.82 -14.61
C ALA A 571 7.61 11.60 -15.92
N THR A 572 6.85 11.28 -16.96
CA THR A 572 6.81 12.03 -18.21
C THR A 572 5.42 12.65 -18.38
N GLU A 573 5.35 13.96 -18.21
CA GLU A 573 4.11 14.73 -18.27
C GLU A 573 3.69 15.07 -19.71
N THR A 574 2.48 15.59 -19.90
CA THR A 574 1.89 15.85 -21.23
C THR A 574 2.69 16.85 -22.06
N ASP A 575 3.33 17.83 -21.41
CA ASP A 575 4.23 18.78 -22.06
C ASP A 575 5.61 18.19 -22.35
N CYS A 576 5.75 16.86 -22.25
CA CYS A 576 6.98 16.10 -22.40
C CYS A 576 8.11 16.55 -21.44
N ILE A 577 7.73 17.17 -20.32
CA ILE A 577 8.63 17.39 -19.18
C ILE A 577 8.89 16.03 -18.54
N VAL A 578 10.16 15.69 -18.38
CA VAL A 578 10.62 14.45 -17.76
C VAL A 578 11.20 14.77 -16.40
N ILE A 579 10.65 14.16 -15.35
CA ILE A 579 11.11 14.29 -13.98
C ILE A 579 11.56 12.93 -13.46
N THR A 580 12.86 12.76 -13.24
CA THR A 580 13.44 11.57 -12.63
C THR A 580 13.82 11.87 -11.18
N ARG A 581 13.38 11.03 -10.25
CA ARG A 581 13.70 11.11 -8.82
C ARG A 581 14.42 9.85 -8.39
N THR A 582 15.46 10.02 -7.57
CA THR A 582 16.27 8.92 -7.04
C THR A 582 16.28 8.97 -5.52
N TRP A 583 16.05 7.84 -4.89
CA TRP A 583 16.14 7.64 -3.44
C TRP A 583 17.20 6.59 -3.11
N ASN A 584 17.78 6.73 -1.93
CA ASN A 584 18.60 5.66 -1.35
C ASN A 584 17.74 4.60 -0.64
N GLY A 585 18.35 3.52 -0.14
CA GLY A 585 17.66 2.44 0.57
C GLY A 585 16.97 2.88 1.85
N LEU A 586 17.37 4.02 2.41
CA LEU A 586 16.74 4.67 3.56
C LEU A 586 15.54 5.55 3.18
N HIS A 587 15.14 5.52 1.90
CA HIS A 587 14.04 6.28 1.31
C HIS A 587 14.20 7.80 1.36
N LEU A 588 15.44 8.28 1.52
CA LEU A 588 15.78 9.69 1.43
C LEU A 588 16.02 10.05 -0.04
N GLN A 589 15.36 11.11 -0.52
CA GLN A 589 15.52 11.56 -1.90
C GLN A 589 16.91 12.21 -2.06
N VAL A 590 17.77 11.60 -2.86
CA VAL A 590 19.16 12.05 -3.07
C VAL A 590 19.31 12.89 -4.33
N LYS A 591 18.43 12.72 -5.31
CA LYS A 591 18.48 13.44 -6.60
C LYS A 591 17.10 13.64 -7.21
N GLU A 592 16.89 14.78 -7.84
CA GLU A 592 15.77 15.07 -8.74
C GLU A 592 16.32 15.74 -9.99
N GLN A 593 15.90 15.26 -11.16
CA GLN A 593 16.29 15.81 -12.46
C GLN A 593 15.04 16.08 -13.29
N GLU A 594 14.84 17.34 -13.65
CA GLU A 594 13.76 17.81 -14.50
C GLU A 594 14.36 18.22 -15.86
N THR A 595 13.76 17.79 -16.96
CA THR A 595 14.20 18.12 -18.32
C THR A 595 13.00 18.44 -19.19
N ALA A 596 13.01 19.62 -19.78
CA ALA A 596 12.01 20.05 -20.75
C ALA A 596 12.38 19.60 -22.18
N PRO A 597 11.42 19.53 -23.12
CA PRO A 597 11.68 19.12 -24.51
C PRO A 597 12.71 20.00 -25.24
N SER A 598 12.86 21.25 -24.80
CA SER A 598 13.87 22.18 -25.32
C SER A 598 15.31 21.80 -24.97
N GLY A 599 15.52 20.81 -24.10
CA GLY A 599 16.84 20.44 -23.56
C GLY A 599 17.28 21.27 -22.36
N VAL A 600 16.45 22.23 -21.91
CA VAL A 600 16.63 22.91 -20.62
C VAL A 600 16.40 21.90 -19.50
N GLY A 601 17.25 21.91 -18.48
CA GLY A 601 17.08 21.03 -17.32
C GLY A 601 17.49 21.65 -16.00
N LYS A 602 16.99 21.06 -14.92
CA LYS A 602 17.35 21.38 -13.54
C LYS A 602 17.65 20.09 -12.80
N THR A 603 18.79 20.02 -12.13
CA THR A 603 19.14 18.90 -11.24
C THR A 603 19.30 19.42 -9.83
N THR A 604 18.60 18.82 -8.88
CA THR A 604 18.75 19.09 -7.44
C THR A 604 19.27 17.84 -6.76
N GLN A 605 20.28 17.99 -5.89
CA GLN A 605 20.86 16.90 -5.11
C GLN A 605 20.85 17.25 -3.62
N TRP A 606 20.58 16.25 -2.78
CA TRP A 606 20.52 16.40 -1.33
C TRP A 606 21.57 15.50 -0.65
N SER A 607 22.28 16.06 0.32
CA SER A 607 23.16 15.32 1.23
C SER A 607 22.57 15.31 2.63
N PHE A 608 22.81 14.23 3.38
CA PHE A 608 22.21 13.99 4.71
C PHE A 608 23.28 13.82 5.80
N ALA A 609 22.96 14.19 7.05
CA ALA A 609 23.91 14.24 8.17
C ALA A 609 24.32 12.86 8.73
N SER A 610 23.47 11.85 8.58
CA SER A 610 23.65 10.51 9.16
C SER A 610 22.78 9.49 8.41
N ALA A 611 23.36 8.34 8.07
CA ALA A 611 22.67 7.21 7.45
C ALA A 611 22.05 6.24 8.47
N ASP A 612 22.29 6.41 9.77
CA ASP A 612 21.71 5.54 10.82
C ASP A 612 20.33 6.07 11.29
N PRO A 613 19.23 5.34 11.04
CA PRO A 613 17.88 5.69 11.50
C PRO A 613 17.75 5.83 13.02
N ALA A 614 18.65 5.24 13.79
CA ALA A 614 18.64 5.33 15.26
C ALA A 614 19.19 6.67 15.79
N LEU A 615 19.88 7.47 14.95
CA LEU A 615 20.48 8.72 15.38
C LEU A 615 19.52 9.91 15.26
N PRO A 616 19.55 10.89 16.21
CA PRO A 616 18.61 12.02 16.23
C PRO A 616 18.60 12.90 14.98
N LEU A 617 19.71 12.92 14.22
CA LEU A 617 19.89 13.74 13.02
C LEU A 617 19.61 12.97 11.72
N PHE A 618 19.06 11.74 11.80
CA PHE A 618 18.69 10.96 10.63
C PHE A 618 17.70 11.73 9.73
N GLY A 619 17.92 11.63 8.42
CA GLY A 619 17.11 12.29 7.40
C GLY A 619 17.25 13.81 7.34
N LEU A 620 18.07 14.43 8.20
CA LEU A 620 18.31 15.86 8.14
C LEU A 620 19.23 16.21 6.97
N VAL A 621 18.72 17.05 6.06
CA VAL A 621 19.49 17.59 4.94
C VAL A 621 20.59 18.50 5.47
N THR A 622 21.84 18.23 5.08
CA THR A 622 23.02 19.05 5.41
C THR A 622 23.45 19.95 4.27
N ARG A 623 23.16 19.56 3.03
CA ARG A 623 23.51 20.32 1.83
C ARG A 623 22.51 20.07 0.71
N ILE A 624 22.21 21.13 -0.05
CA ILE A 624 21.41 21.08 -1.27
C ILE A 624 22.24 21.72 -2.39
N ASP A 625 22.49 20.99 -3.46
CA ASP A 625 23.16 21.48 -4.67
C ASP A 625 22.17 21.51 -5.83
N THR A 626 22.09 22.63 -6.54
CA THR A 626 21.22 22.78 -7.71
C THR A 626 22.03 23.22 -8.92
N THR A 627 21.94 22.47 -10.02
CA THR A 627 22.57 22.79 -11.30
C THR A 627 21.52 22.97 -12.39
N TYR A 628 21.77 23.90 -13.29
CA TYR A 628 20.90 24.19 -14.44
C TYR A 628 21.64 23.81 -15.72
N GLN A 629 20.93 23.16 -16.64
CA GLN A 629 21.40 22.83 -17.98
C GLN A 629 20.70 23.77 -18.96
N GLU A 630 21.50 24.52 -19.72
CA GLU A 630 21.01 25.32 -20.84
C GLU A 630 20.93 24.46 -22.11
N PRO A 631 20.02 24.80 -23.05
CA PRO A 631 19.93 24.10 -24.32
C PRO A 631 21.23 24.32 -25.10
N GLU A 632 21.71 23.28 -25.80
CA GLU A 632 22.78 23.49 -26.77
C GLU A 632 22.24 24.46 -27.85
N LEU A 633 22.75 25.69 -27.84
CA LEU A 633 22.52 26.63 -28.94
C LEU A 633 22.97 25.92 -30.22
N ALA A 634 22.01 25.67 -31.13
CA ALA A 634 22.33 25.19 -32.46
C ALA A 634 23.40 26.12 -33.01
N LYS A 635 24.61 25.59 -33.24
CA LYS A 635 25.69 26.34 -33.87
C LYS A 635 25.11 26.91 -35.15
N GLU A 636 24.92 28.22 -35.21
CA GLU A 636 24.55 28.90 -36.44
C GLU A 636 25.55 28.44 -37.48
N SER A 637 25.07 27.70 -38.49
CA SER A 637 25.86 27.44 -39.68
C SER A 637 26.09 28.81 -40.30
N THR A 638 27.26 29.39 -40.05
CA THR A 638 27.74 30.55 -40.79
C THR A 638 27.75 30.16 -42.27
N LYS A 639 26.82 30.75 -43.02
CA LYS A 639 26.71 30.64 -44.47
C LYS A 639 27.95 31.20 -45.17
#